data_AF-A0A0Q8MY27-F1
#
_entry.id   AF-A0A0Q8MY27-F1
#
_cell.length_a   1.000
_cell.length_b   1.000
_cell.length_c   1.000
_cell.angle_alpha   90.00
_cell.angle_beta   90.00
_cell.angle_gamma   90.00
#
_symmetry.space_group_name_H-M   'P 1'
#
loop_
_entity.id
_entity.type
_entity.pdbx_description
1 polymer ?
#
loop_
_entity_poly.entity_id
_entity_poly.type
_entity_poly.pdbx_seq_one_letter_code
_entity_poly.pdbx_strand_id
1 'polypeptide(L)' 'MKATAEQQGISDTEMEKVFFTTMRGTSLLKRFIKPEEIANLVTYIASPLSAATNGAALRADGGVIKSAF' A
#
# COMPACT_ATOMS: atom_id res chain seq x y z
N MET A 1 5.88 -10.81 -8.74
CA MET A 1 4.94 -10.45 -9.82
C MET A 1 5.48 -10.86 -11.16
N LYS A 2 6.59 -10.30 -11.66
CA LYS A 2 7.19 -10.67 -12.97
C LYS A 2 7.34 -12.18 -13.20
N ALA A 3 8.02 -12.89 -12.31
CA ALA A 3 8.18 -14.34 -12.41
C ALA A 3 6.85 -15.13 -12.43
N THR A 4 5.80 -14.61 -11.80
CA THR A 4 4.47 -15.22 -11.77
C THR A 4 3.64 -14.86 -13.01
N ALA A 5 3.77 -13.62 -13.51
CA ALA A 5 3.14 -13.15 -14.74
C ALA A 5 3.67 -13.92 -15.96
N GLU A 6 5.00 -14.11 -16.03
CA GLU A 6 5.67 -14.92 -17.05
C GLU A 6 5.20 -16.38 -17.04
N GLN A 7 5.02 -16.99 -15.86
CA GLN A 7 4.50 -18.35 -15.74
C GLN A 7 3.05 -18.49 -16.21
N GLN A 8 2.24 -17.43 -16.06
CA GLN A 8 0.83 -17.42 -16.44
C GLN A 8 0.59 -16.88 -17.87
N GLY A 9 1.63 -16.41 -18.55
CA GLY A 9 1.52 -15.84 -19.90
C GLY A 9 0.71 -14.56 -19.97
N ILE A 10 0.58 -13.81 -18.86
CA ILE A 10 -0.15 -12.55 -18.79
C ILE A 10 0.81 -11.37 -18.56
N SER A 11 0.38 -10.17 -18.90
CA SER A 11 1.19 -8.97 -18.65
C SER A 11 1.32 -8.65 -17.15
N ASP A 12 2.36 -7.89 -16.80
CA ASP A 12 2.57 -7.43 -15.42
C ASP A 12 1.37 -6.64 -14.87
N THR A 13 0.71 -5.85 -15.73
CA THR A 13 -0.45 -5.04 -15.34
C THR A 13 -1.70 -5.89 -15.13
N GLU A 14 -1.89 -6.94 -15.91
CA GLU A 14 -2.95 -7.93 -15.69
C GLU A 14 -2.71 -8.72 -14.41
N MET A 15 -1.46 -9.15 -14.18
CA MET A 15 -1.08 -9.82 -12.94
C MET A 15 -1.32 -8.90 -11.73
N GLU A 16 -1.00 -7.61 -11.81
CA GLU A 16 -1.29 -6.65 -10.75
C GLU A 16 -2.79 -6.56 -10.44
N LYS A 17 -3.64 -6.49 -11.46
CA LYS A 17 -5.09 -6.53 -11.27
C LYS A 17 -5.52 -7.81 -10.56
N VAL A 18 -5.05 -8.98 -11.02
CA VAL A 18 -5.36 -10.27 -10.41
C VAL A 18 -4.91 -10.31 -8.94
N PHE A 19 -3.73 -9.77 -8.63
CA PHE A 19 -3.21 -9.73 -7.28
C PHE A 19 -4.11 -8.93 -6.32
N PHE A 20 -4.62 -7.78 -6.74
CA PHE A 20 -5.48 -6.94 -5.91
C PHE A 20 -6.96 -7.34 -5.88
N THR A 21 -7.40 -8.19 -6.81
CA THR A 21 -8.73 -8.82 -6.74
C THR A 21 -8.72 -10.11 -5.93
N THR A 22 -7.62 -10.89 -5.97
CA THR A 22 -7.56 -12.22 -5.34
C THR A 22 -6.75 -12.26 -4.03
N MET A 23 -5.48 -11.87 -4.06
CA MET A 23 -4.55 -12.02 -2.92
C MET A 23 -4.59 -10.86 -1.92
N ARG A 24 -4.83 -9.64 -2.41
CA ARG A 24 -5.00 -8.41 -1.63
C ARG A 24 -6.38 -7.81 -1.88
N GLY A 25 -7.40 -8.68 -1.93
CA GLY A 25 -8.80 -8.33 -2.16
C GLY A 25 -9.37 -7.27 -1.20
N THR A 26 -8.77 -7.08 -0.03
CA THR A 26 -9.20 -6.05 0.94
C THR A 26 -8.53 -4.70 0.75
N SER A 27 -7.45 -4.60 -0.03
CA SER A 27 -6.81 -3.30 -0.35
C SER A 27 -7.84 -2.36 -0.96
N LEU A 28 -7.88 -1.11 -0.47
CA LEU A 28 -8.73 -0.06 -1.05
C LEU A 28 -8.06 0.59 -2.27
N LEU A 29 -6.73 0.77 -2.23
CA LEU A 29 -6.00 1.42 -3.33
C LEU A 29 -5.92 0.55 -4.59
N LYS A 30 -6.00 -0.79 -4.47
CA LYS A 30 -5.96 -1.72 -5.62
C LYS A 30 -4.74 -1.57 -6.52
N ARG A 31 -3.62 -1.14 -5.95
CA ARG A 31 -2.30 -1.01 -6.59
C ARG A 31 -1.22 -1.10 -5.53
N PHE A 32 0.01 -1.32 -5.96
CA PHE A 32 1.13 -1.19 -5.04
C PHE A 32 1.30 0.27 -4.57
N ILE A 33 1.64 0.41 -3.30
CA ILE A 33 2.04 1.70 -2.73
C ILE A 33 3.41 2.05 -3.31
N LYS A 34 3.58 3.30 -3.72
CA LYS A 34 4.87 3.83 -4.17
C LYS A 34 5.70 4.27 -2.97
N PRO A 35 7.04 4.15 -3.01
CA PRO A 35 7.90 4.58 -1.90
C PRO A 35 7.65 6.01 -1.42
N GLU A 36 7.32 6.92 -2.34
CA GLU A 36 7.06 8.33 -2.03
C GLU A 36 5.83 8.51 -1.14
N GLU A 37 4.83 7.62 -1.23
CA GLU A 37 3.63 7.70 -0.40
C GLU A 37 3.93 7.38 1.08
N ILE A 38 4.89 6.47 1.33
CA ILE A 38 5.40 6.21 2.68
C ILE A 38 6.29 7.38 3.14
N ALA A 39 7.17 7.86 2.26
CA ALA A 39 8.07 8.96 2.56
C ALA A 39 7.31 10.25 2.91
N ASN A 40 6.17 10.51 2.26
CA ASN A 40 5.32 11.66 2.57
C ASN A 40 4.75 11.60 3.99
N LEU A 41 4.27 10.43 4.44
CA LEU A 41 3.80 10.27 5.83
C LEU A 41 4.95 10.48 6.82
N VAL A 42 6.13 9.89 6.56
CA VAL A 42 7.32 10.07 7.40
C VAL A 42 7.72 11.56 7.46
N THR A 43 7.74 12.23 6.31
CA THR A 43 8.09 13.66 6.21
C THR A 43 7.12 14.52 7.01
N TYR A 44 5.81 14.23 6.93
CA TYR A 44 4.80 14.90 7.73
C TYR A 44 5.07 14.70 9.23
N ILE A 45 5.27 13.45 9.67
CA ILE A 45 5.52 13.10 11.08
C ILE A 45 6.81 13.73 11.63
N ALA A 46 7.86 13.86 10.81
CA ALA A 46 9.13 14.46 11.20
C ALA A 46 9.07 16.00 11.26
N SER A 47 8.00 16.61 10.73
CA SER A 47 7.87 18.06 10.64
C SER A 47 7.20 18.67 11.87
N PRO A 48 7.31 19.99 12.09
CA PRO A 48 6.53 20.69 13.13
C PRO A 48 5.01 20.61 12.94
N LEU A 49 4.52 20.24 11.74
CA LEU A 49 3.08 20.18 11.45
C LEU A 49 2.37 19.08 12.25
N SER A 50 3.10 18.06 12.69
CA SER A 50 2.59 16.94 13.49
C SER A 50 2.96 17.05 14.96
N ALA A 51 3.19 18.26 15.50
CA ALA A 51 3.64 18.46 16.88
C ALA A 51 2.77 17.79 17.96
N ALA A 52 1.47 17.58 17.69
CA ALA A 52 0.55 16.90 18.59
C ALA A 52 0.44 15.37 18.38
N THR A 53 1.17 14.81 17.42
CA THR A 53 1.16 13.37 17.14
C THR A 53 2.33 12.68 17.85
N ASN A 54 2.04 11.90 18.90
CA ASN A 54 3.05 11.19 19.67
C ASN A 54 2.51 9.84 20.19
N GLY A 55 3.40 8.86 20.36
CA GLY A 55 3.07 7.54 20.95
C GLY A 55 2.10 6.67 20.14
N ALA A 56 1.81 7.03 18.89
CA ALA A 56 0.83 6.36 18.04
C ALA A 56 1.48 5.46 16.99
N ALA A 57 0.81 4.35 16.65
CA ALA A 57 1.13 3.54 15.48
C ALA A 57 0.29 4.03 14.29
N LEU A 58 0.91 4.69 13.33
CA LEU A 58 0.23 5.23 12.13
C LEU A 58 0.34 4.25 10.96
N ARG A 59 -0.75 4.07 10.22
CA ARG A 59 -0.81 3.14 9.09
C ARG A 59 -0.66 3.86 7.76
N ALA A 60 0.18 3.30 6.90
CA ALA A 60 0.27 3.61 5.47
C ALA A 60 0.24 2.30 4.67
N ASP A 61 -0.91 1.64 4.66
CA ASP A 61 -1.09 0.28 4.14
C ASP A 61 -2.05 0.20 2.94
N GLY A 62 -2.56 1.34 2.46
CA GLY A 62 -3.53 1.39 1.37
C GLY A 62 -4.87 0.75 1.71
N GLY A 63 -5.22 0.69 3.01
CA GLY A 63 -6.50 0.18 3.51
C GLY A 63 -6.62 -1.33 3.46
N VAL A 64 -5.51 -2.08 3.49
CA VAL A 64 -5.53 -3.56 3.45
C VAL A 64 -6.13 -4.14 4.74
N ILE A 65 -5.86 -3.52 5.89
CA ILE A 65 -6.37 -3.98 7.17
C ILE A 65 -7.83 -3.54 7.34
N LYS A 66 -8.75 -4.51 7.43
CA LYS A 66 -10.18 -4.27 7.67
C LYS A 66 -10.46 -4.09 9.16
N SER A 67 -10.00 -2.99 9.73
CA SER A 67 -10.25 -2.61 11.13
C SER A 67 -10.45 -1.11 11.22
N ALA A 68 -11.25 -0.67 12.19
CA ALA A 68 -11.44 0.75 12.48
C ALA A 68 -10.13 1.43 12.96
N PHE A 69 -9.20 0.65 13.50
CA PHE A 69 -7.89 1.10 14.01
C PHE A 69 -6.81 0.05 13.82
#